data_AF-I2B700-F1
#
_entry.id   AF-I2B700-F1
#
_cell.length_a   1.000
_cell.length_b   1.000
_cell.length_c   1.000
_cell.angle_alpha   90.00
_cell.angle_beta   90.00
_cell.angle_gamma   90.00
#
_symmetry.space_group_name_H-M   'P 1'
#
loop_
_entity.id
_entity.type
_entity.pdbx_description
1 polymer ?
#
loop_
_entity_poly.entity_id
_entity_poly.type
_entity_poly.pdbx_seq_one_letter_code
_entity_poly.pdbx_strand_id
1 'polypeptide(L)'
;MAVLHPQECYLLEKFISPEHYAATRDAIIAYIDAHEAAFSRYLREMPLNSHKLPLWQQADMVWGNRVMENIRSARERYTEAFILRTHNDIRAFNIGHTMSDIRKGITECWDGWMTEEEIAKIFDIESRATELDKRLSVTIRGSWSEGDLTYDGEGVYTFDDIPNSIPRYELDQAVRIELGEIPTQTGIYLPDIDFAPARFIPADYGQPASARQGLERGNYVSRSGESSIVGKSLNGPKQVGH
;
A
#
# COMPACT_ATOMS: atom_id res chain seq x y z
N MET A 1 7.75 7.35 -24.73
CA MET A 1 6.88 6.29 -24.21
C MET A 1 7.59 5.60 -23.07
N ALA A 2 6.89 5.34 -21.96
CA ALA A 2 7.46 4.58 -20.85
C ALA A 2 7.95 3.20 -21.32
N VAL A 3 8.92 2.65 -20.58
CA VAL A 3 9.44 1.31 -20.82
C VAL A 3 8.57 0.31 -20.06
N LEU A 4 8.11 -0.74 -20.73
CA LEU A 4 7.41 -1.83 -20.07
C LEU A 4 8.42 -2.64 -19.23
N HIS A 5 8.28 -2.60 -17.92
CA HIS A 5 9.07 -3.40 -16.99
C HIS A 5 8.27 -4.63 -16.50
N PRO A 6 8.63 -5.87 -16.89
CA PRO A 6 7.92 -7.07 -16.46
C PRO A 6 7.80 -7.23 -14.93
N GLN A 7 8.83 -6.83 -14.19
CA GLN A 7 8.85 -6.90 -12.73
C GLN A 7 7.80 -5.97 -12.09
N GLU A 8 7.66 -4.75 -12.61
CA GLU A 8 6.64 -3.79 -12.19
C GLU A 8 5.25 -4.40 -12.32
N CYS A 9 4.93 -4.91 -13.51
CA CYS A 9 3.63 -5.52 -13.78
C CYS A 9 3.36 -6.69 -12.82
N TYR A 10 4.35 -7.57 -12.64
CA TYR A 10 4.22 -8.70 -11.72
C TYR A 10 3.96 -8.27 -10.27
N LEU A 11 4.70 -7.28 -9.76
CA LEU A 11 4.52 -6.80 -8.39
C LEU A 11 3.17 -6.11 -8.21
N LEU A 12 2.71 -5.32 -9.19
CA LEU A 12 1.37 -4.73 -9.18
C LEU A 12 0.29 -5.82 -9.10
N GLU A 13 0.37 -6.86 -9.95
CA GLU A 13 -0.55 -8.01 -9.92
C GLU A 13 -0.51 -8.74 -8.58
N LYS A 14 0.69 -8.91 -8.01
CA LYS A 14 0.88 -9.54 -6.70
C LYS A 14 0.21 -8.72 -5.60
N PHE A 15 0.39 -7.39 -5.58
CA PHE A 15 -0.17 -6.54 -4.52
C PHE A 15 -1.70 -6.39 -4.60
N ILE A 16 -2.30 -6.59 -5.77
CA ILE A 16 -3.76 -6.66 -5.94
C ILE A 16 -4.31 -8.09 -5.97
N SER A 17 -3.50 -9.11 -5.66
CA SER A 17 -3.95 -10.49 -5.70
C SER A 17 -4.87 -10.81 -4.51
N PRO A 18 -5.79 -11.79 -4.64
CA PRO A 18 -6.59 -12.26 -3.51
C PRO A 18 -5.74 -12.71 -2.32
N GLU A 19 -4.56 -13.28 -2.57
CA GLU A 19 -3.62 -13.72 -1.55
C GLU A 19 -3.03 -12.54 -0.77
N HIS A 20 -2.68 -11.44 -1.44
CA HIS A 20 -2.22 -10.22 -0.76
C HIS A 20 -3.34 -9.57 0.07
N TYR A 21 -4.58 -9.59 -0.44
CA TYR A 21 -5.76 -9.15 0.34
C TYR A 21 -5.96 -10.01 1.59
N ALA A 22 -5.85 -11.34 1.48
CA ALA A 22 -5.95 -12.26 2.61
C ALA A 22 -4.86 -11.98 3.65
N ALA A 23 -3.60 -11.88 3.21
CA ALA A 23 -2.47 -11.59 4.09
C ALA A 23 -2.63 -10.23 4.80
N THR A 24 -3.10 -9.20 4.09
CA THR A 24 -3.34 -7.87 4.66
C THR A 24 -4.47 -7.92 5.70
N ARG A 25 -5.58 -8.59 5.38
CA ARG A 25 -6.70 -8.81 6.32
C ARG A 25 -6.21 -9.52 7.59
N ASP A 26 -5.49 -10.63 7.44
CA ASP A 26 -5.07 -11.46 8.56
C ASP A 26 -4.07 -10.71 9.45
N ALA A 27 -3.17 -9.90 8.86
CA ALA A 27 -2.26 -9.05 9.63
C ALA A 27 -3.00 -7.94 10.42
N ILE A 28 -4.00 -7.30 9.83
CA ILE A 28 -4.83 -6.29 10.51
C ILE A 28 -5.67 -6.94 11.62
N ILE A 29 -6.23 -8.12 11.37
CA ILE A 29 -6.95 -8.88 12.40
C ILE A 29 -6.02 -9.22 13.56
N ALA A 30 -4.82 -9.73 13.29
CA ALA A 30 -3.84 -10.03 14.32
C ALA A 30 -3.44 -8.78 15.13
N TYR A 31 -3.34 -7.61 14.47
CA TYR A 31 -3.08 -6.34 15.13
C TYR A 31 -4.20 -5.95 16.10
N ILE A 32 -5.46 -6.11 15.67
CA ILE A 32 -6.64 -5.84 16.51
C ILE A 32 -6.70 -6.85 17.67
N ASP A 33 -6.53 -8.15 17.40
CA ASP A 33 -6.56 -9.21 18.41
C ASP A 33 -5.48 -9.00 19.49
N ALA A 34 -4.28 -8.55 19.10
CA ALA A 34 -3.20 -8.24 20.04
C ALA A 34 -3.58 -7.10 20.99
N HIS A 35 -4.19 -6.03 20.47
CA HIS A 35 -4.70 -4.92 21.27
C HIS A 35 -5.84 -5.34 22.20
N GLU A 36 -6.80 -6.13 21.69
CA GLU A 36 -7.93 -6.62 22.49
C GLU A 36 -7.46 -7.55 23.62
N ALA A 37 -6.46 -8.38 23.36
CA ALA A 37 -5.86 -9.24 24.38
C ALA A 37 -5.17 -8.43 25.48
N ALA A 38 -4.33 -7.45 25.11
CA ALA A 38 -3.66 -6.57 26.05
C ALA A 38 -4.68 -5.78 26.89
N PHE A 39 -5.70 -5.21 26.24
CA PHE A 39 -6.74 -4.45 26.92
C PHE A 39 -7.58 -5.32 27.87
N SER A 40 -7.89 -6.55 27.47
CA SER A 40 -8.60 -7.51 28.32
C SER A 40 -7.78 -7.94 29.55
N ARG A 41 -6.45 -8.04 29.42
CA ARG A 41 -5.55 -8.22 30.58
C ARG A 41 -5.62 -7.00 31.49
N TYR A 42 -5.44 -5.80 30.92
CA TYR A 42 -5.47 -4.55 31.69
C TYR A 42 -6.76 -4.41 32.50
N LEU A 43 -7.94 -4.66 31.91
CA LEU A 43 -9.22 -4.56 32.61
C LEU A 43 -9.33 -5.54 33.80
N ARG A 44 -8.68 -6.71 33.71
CA ARG A 44 -8.67 -7.72 34.79
C ARG A 44 -7.73 -7.35 35.93
N GLU A 45 -6.62 -6.70 35.60
CA GLU A 45 -5.54 -6.32 36.52
C GLU A 45 -5.63 -4.85 36.95
N MET A 46 -6.69 -4.15 36.52
CA MET A 46 -6.82 -2.71 36.65
C MET A 46 -6.75 -2.29 38.13
N PRO A 47 -5.85 -1.36 38.50
CA PRO A 47 -5.76 -0.86 39.87
C PRO A 47 -7.06 -0.17 40.29
N LEU A 48 -7.51 -0.41 41.52
CA LEU A 48 -8.73 0.21 42.09
C LEU A 48 -8.71 1.76 42.07
N ASN A 49 -7.53 2.37 41.97
CA ASN A 49 -7.36 3.83 41.92
C ASN A 49 -7.17 4.37 40.49
N SER A 50 -7.36 3.57 39.44
CA SER A 50 -7.21 3.99 38.03
C SER A 50 -8.00 5.25 37.69
N HIS A 51 -9.24 5.34 38.18
CA HIS A 51 -10.12 6.50 37.96
C HIS A 51 -9.72 7.78 38.70
N LYS A 52 -8.68 7.74 39.55
CA LYS A 52 -8.08 8.93 40.17
C LYS A 52 -6.96 9.54 39.32
N LEU A 53 -6.49 8.81 38.30
CA LEU A 53 -5.51 9.34 37.35
C LEU A 53 -6.16 10.41 36.46
N PRO A 54 -5.38 11.34 35.88
CA PRO A 54 -5.84 12.21 34.80
C PRO A 54 -6.51 11.40 33.68
N LEU A 55 -7.56 11.95 33.05
CA LEU A 55 -8.35 11.25 32.03
C LEU A 55 -7.49 10.65 30.90
N TRP A 56 -6.43 11.33 30.48
CA TRP A 56 -5.53 10.85 29.43
C TRP A 56 -4.72 9.59 29.81
N GLN A 57 -4.60 9.28 31.11
CA GLN A 57 -4.00 8.05 31.65
C GLN A 57 -5.04 6.97 31.99
N GLN A 58 -6.33 7.30 31.93
CA GLN A 58 -7.40 6.33 32.15
C GLN A 58 -7.59 5.50 30.87
N ALA A 59 -6.85 4.40 30.76
CA ALA A 59 -6.82 3.59 29.56
C ALA A 59 -8.20 3.00 29.20
N ASP A 60 -9.01 2.63 30.19
CA ASP A 60 -10.38 2.18 29.99
C ASP A 60 -11.25 3.26 29.32
N MET A 61 -11.07 4.53 29.70
CA MET A 61 -11.81 5.65 29.13
C MET A 61 -11.32 6.04 27.74
N VAL A 62 -10.00 6.12 27.54
CA VAL A 62 -9.40 6.55 26.26
C VAL A 62 -9.35 5.40 25.25
N TRP A 63 -8.75 4.27 25.63
CA TRP A 63 -8.60 3.14 24.73
C TRP A 63 -9.92 2.40 24.55
N GLY A 64 -10.69 2.18 25.62
CA GLY A 64 -11.97 1.47 25.54
C GLY A 64 -13.00 2.16 24.65
N ASN A 65 -13.23 3.47 24.84
CA ASN A 65 -14.29 4.19 24.14
C ASN A 65 -13.86 4.80 22.80
N ARG A 66 -12.56 5.11 22.61
CA ARG A 66 -12.09 5.79 21.39
C ARG A 66 -11.24 4.88 20.52
N VAL A 67 -10.16 4.31 21.07
CA VAL A 67 -9.19 3.58 20.25
C VAL A 67 -9.76 2.24 19.78
N MET A 68 -10.27 1.42 20.70
CA MET A 68 -10.78 0.07 20.41
C MET A 68 -11.96 0.12 19.44
N GLU A 69 -12.90 1.04 19.63
CA GLU A 69 -14.03 1.21 18.71
C GLU A 69 -13.56 1.56 17.29
N ASN A 70 -12.60 2.49 17.17
CA ASN A 70 -12.09 2.90 15.87
C ASN A 70 -11.37 1.75 15.13
N ILE A 71 -10.48 1.02 15.81
CA ILE A 71 -9.69 -0.03 15.15
C ILE A 71 -10.53 -1.27 14.79
N ARG A 72 -11.61 -1.57 15.54
CA ARG A 72 -12.48 -2.74 15.27
C ARG A 72 -13.15 -2.67 13.91
N SER A 73 -13.54 -1.48 13.47
CA SER A 73 -14.16 -1.27 12.15
C SER A 73 -13.29 -1.74 10.98
N ALA A 74 -11.97 -1.76 11.14
CA ALA A 74 -11.04 -2.23 10.12
C ALA A 74 -11.18 -3.74 9.85
N ARG A 75 -11.55 -4.55 10.85
CA ARG A 75 -11.76 -6.00 10.68
C ARG A 75 -12.84 -6.28 9.63
N GLU A 76 -14.00 -5.66 9.79
CA GLU A 76 -15.14 -5.84 8.88
C GLU A 76 -14.80 -5.31 7.49
N ARG A 77 -14.20 -4.12 7.41
CA ARG A 77 -13.77 -3.50 6.15
C ARG A 77 -12.85 -4.38 5.31
N TYR A 78 -11.81 -4.99 5.89
CA TYR A 78 -10.89 -5.88 5.15
C TYR A 78 -11.47 -7.26 4.89
N THR A 79 -12.39 -7.73 5.74
CA THR A 79 -13.11 -8.99 5.48
C THR A 79 -14.04 -8.85 4.28
N GLU A 80 -14.82 -7.76 4.21
CA GLU A 80 -15.69 -7.47 3.06
C GLU A 80 -14.86 -7.26 1.79
N ALA A 81 -13.79 -6.47 1.85
CA ALA A 81 -12.94 -6.24 0.67
C ALA A 81 -12.28 -7.52 0.14
N PHE A 82 -11.89 -8.45 1.01
CA PHE A 82 -11.40 -9.77 0.58
C PHE A 82 -12.49 -10.57 -0.14
N ILE A 83 -13.73 -10.58 0.38
CA ILE A 83 -14.87 -11.25 -0.26
C ILE A 83 -15.17 -10.62 -1.62
N LEU A 84 -15.20 -9.29 -1.71
CA LEU A 84 -15.40 -8.59 -2.99
C LEU A 84 -14.27 -8.95 -3.97
N ARG A 85 -13.03 -9.00 -3.48
CA ARG A 85 -11.88 -9.34 -4.32
C ARG A 85 -11.95 -10.76 -4.87
N THR A 86 -12.38 -11.74 -4.09
CA THR A 86 -12.51 -13.13 -4.54
C THR A 86 -13.63 -13.32 -5.57
N HIS A 87 -14.61 -12.42 -5.61
CA HIS A 87 -15.65 -12.37 -6.63
C HIS A 87 -15.30 -11.45 -7.81
N ASN A 88 -14.07 -10.92 -7.89
CA ASN A 88 -13.60 -9.95 -8.89
C ASN A 88 -14.49 -8.69 -8.99
N ASP A 89 -15.08 -8.27 -7.88
CA ASP A 89 -15.88 -7.04 -7.81
C ASP A 89 -14.96 -5.81 -7.70
N ILE A 90 -15.19 -4.80 -8.56
CA ILE A 90 -14.39 -3.56 -8.59
C ILE A 90 -14.43 -2.79 -7.27
N ARG A 91 -15.49 -2.95 -6.46
CA ARG A 91 -15.61 -2.33 -5.14
C ARG A 91 -14.53 -2.78 -4.18
N ALA A 92 -13.89 -3.92 -4.43
CA ALA A 92 -12.73 -4.39 -3.66
C ALA A 92 -11.56 -3.40 -3.66
N PHE A 93 -11.46 -2.53 -4.67
CA PHE A 93 -10.39 -1.53 -4.79
C PHE A 93 -10.69 -0.24 -4.02
N ASN A 94 -11.84 -0.13 -3.33
CA ASN A 94 -12.12 0.99 -2.41
C ASN A 94 -11.56 0.73 -1.01
N ILE A 95 -10.27 0.41 -0.91
CA ILE A 95 -9.58 0.08 0.34
C ILE A 95 -8.17 0.69 0.41
N GLY A 96 -7.53 0.59 1.58
CA GLY A 96 -6.20 1.11 1.86
C GLY A 96 -6.17 2.19 2.95
N HIS A 97 -4.96 2.65 3.28
CA HIS A 97 -4.59 3.68 4.25
C HIS A 97 -5.00 3.41 5.70
N THR A 98 -5.54 2.22 5.98
CA THR A 98 -6.16 1.94 7.26
C THR A 98 -5.13 1.92 8.39
N MET A 99 -3.96 1.31 8.16
CA MET A 99 -2.91 1.31 9.19
C MET A 99 -2.33 2.71 9.44
N SER A 100 -2.17 3.52 8.38
CA SER A 100 -1.76 4.92 8.51
C SER A 100 -2.77 5.72 9.35
N ASP A 101 -4.06 5.54 9.09
CA ASP A 101 -5.12 6.30 9.75
C ASP A 101 -5.31 5.86 11.20
N ILE A 102 -5.22 4.56 11.48
CA ILE A 102 -5.16 4.02 12.84
C ILE A 102 -3.98 4.61 13.59
N ARG A 103 -2.76 4.54 13.02
CA ARG A 103 -1.54 5.04 13.66
C ARG A 103 -1.66 6.53 14.02
N LYS A 104 -2.13 7.36 13.09
CA LYS A 104 -2.40 8.79 13.35
C LYS A 104 -3.40 8.98 14.50
N GLY A 105 -4.43 8.14 14.56
CA GLY A 105 -5.46 8.19 15.60
C GLY A 105 -4.98 7.79 16.99
N ILE A 106 -3.90 7.00 17.11
CA ILE A 106 -3.42 6.45 18.39
C ILE A 106 -2.08 7.03 18.85
N THR A 107 -1.32 7.72 18.00
CA THR A 107 0.04 8.21 18.33
C THR A 107 0.09 9.08 19.58
N GLU A 108 -0.99 9.79 19.92
CA GLU A 108 -1.09 10.66 21.10
C GLU A 108 -1.69 9.95 22.33
N CYS A 109 -2.11 8.69 22.20
CA CYS A 109 -2.73 7.94 23.29
C CYS A 109 -1.66 7.31 24.18
N TRP A 110 -1.79 7.51 25.49
CA TRP A 110 -0.87 6.95 26.46
C TRP A 110 -1.00 5.42 26.53
N ASP A 111 0.12 4.72 26.39
CA ASP A 111 0.23 3.26 26.27
C ASP A 111 0.85 2.59 27.51
N GLY A 112 1.20 3.36 28.55
CA GLY A 112 1.90 2.84 29.75
C GLY A 112 1.11 1.86 30.62
N TRP A 113 -0.08 1.45 30.20
CA TRP A 113 -0.86 0.37 30.78
C TRP A 113 -0.53 -1.01 30.17
N MET A 114 0.09 -1.03 28.98
CA MET A 114 0.60 -2.23 28.32
C MET A 114 1.95 -2.65 28.92
N THR A 115 2.26 -3.95 28.89
CA THR A 115 3.60 -4.43 29.26
C THR A 115 4.59 -4.23 28.11
N GLU A 116 5.89 -4.25 28.41
CA GLU A 116 6.93 -4.16 27.38
C GLU A 116 6.84 -5.29 26.35
N GLU A 117 6.49 -6.50 26.78
CA GLU A 117 6.28 -7.66 25.90
C GLU A 117 5.08 -7.44 24.96
N GLU A 118 3.99 -6.87 25.47
CA GLU A 118 2.81 -6.55 24.67
C GLU A 118 3.12 -5.46 23.63
N ILE A 119 3.82 -4.41 24.04
CA ILE A 119 4.25 -3.32 23.17
C ILE A 119 5.13 -3.85 22.04
N ALA A 120 6.14 -4.67 22.37
CA ALA A 120 7.04 -5.25 21.37
C ALA A 120 6.27 -6.14 20.38
N LYS A 121 5.38 -7.00 20.88
CA LYS A 121 4.55 -7.86 20.03
C LYS A 121 3.62 -7.06 19.13
N ILE A 122 2.97 -6.04 19.66
CA ILE A 122 2.07 -5.16 18.91
C ILE A 122 2.85 -4.43 17.81
N PHE A 123 4.04 -3.91 18.14
CA PHE A 123 4.90 -3.21 17.18
C PHE A 123 5.28 -4.09 15.99
N ASP A 124 5.69 -5.34 16.22
CA ASP A 124 6.05 -6.27 15.14
C ASP A 124 4.86 -6.57 14.22
N ILE A 125 3.68 -6.79 14.81
CA ILE A 125 2.44 -7.05 14.06
C ILE A 125 2.01 -5.78 13.30
N GLU A 126 2.09 -4.60 13.92
CA GLU A 126 1.79 -3.31 13.31
C GLU A 126 2.70 -3.05 12.10
N SER A 127 4.00 -3.29 12.24
CA SER A 127 4.99 -3.14 11.17
C SER A 127 4.60 -3.97 9.94
N ARG A 128 4.25 -5.26 10.18
CA ARG A 128 3.82 -6.16 9.11
C ARG A 128 2.50 -5.74 8.47
N ALA A 129 1.50 -5.37 9.26
CA ALA A 129 0.22 -4.90 8.76
C ALA A 129 0.38 -3.60 7.94
N THR A 130 1.23 -2.68 8.40
CA THR A 130 1.52 -1.41 7.74
C THR A 130 2.19 -1.61 6.39
N GLU A 131 3.16 -2.53 6.31
CA GLU A 131 3.85 -2.86 5.06
C GLU A 131 2.87 -3.41 4.01
N LEU A 132 2.05 -4.38 4.39
CA LEU A 132 1.05 -5.00 3.51
C LEU A 132 -0.02 -4.00 3.06
N ASP A 133 -0.56 -3.21 3.99
CA ASP A 133 -1.56 -2.19 3.71
C ASP A 133 -1.00 -1.08 2.80
N LYS A 134 0.25 -0.64 3.05
CA LYS A 134 0.92 0.37 2.22
C LYS A 134 1.06 -0.10 0.78
N ARG A 135 1.56 -1.32 0.55
CA ARG A 135 1.71 -1.90 -0.80
C ARG A 135 0.39 -1.91 -1.56
N LEU A 136 -0.67 -2.37 -0.89
CA LEU A 136 -2.02 -2.39 -1.45
C LEU A 136 -2.51 -0.97 -1.79
N SER A 137 -2.39 -0.05 -0.82
CA SER A 137 -2.88 1.33 -0.92
C SER A 137 -2.20 2.13 -2.04
N VAL A 138 -0.88 2.01 -2.16
CA VAL A 138 -0.11 2.72 -3.18
C VAL A 138 -0.43 2.16 -4.57
N THR A 139 -0.60 0.84 -4.67
CA THR A 139 -0.98 0.17 -5.93
C THR A 139 -2.36 0.60 -6.40
N ILE A 140 -3.38 0.57 -5.52
CA ILE A 140 -4.75 1.00 -5.85
C ILE A 140 -4.80 2.46 -6.27
N ARG A 141 -4.04 3.34 -5.61
CA ARG A 141 -3.96 4.75 -6.00
C ARG A 141 -3.12 4.99 -7.25
N GLY A 142 -2.39 3.99 -7.74
CA GLY A 142 -1.37 4.13 -8.76
C GLY A 142 -0.34 5.21 -8.41
N SER A 143 0.09 5.25 -7.14
CA SER A 143 0.96 6.31 -6.64
C SER A 143 2.44 5.97 -6.69
N TRP A 144 2.81 4.80 -7.22
CA TRP A 144 4.18 4.41 -7.50
C TRP A 144 4.86 5.41 -8.46
N SER A 145 6.17 5.55 -8.28
CA SER A 145 7.09 6.31 -9.14
C SER A 145 7.97 5.34 -9.93
N GLU A 146 8.58 5.82 -11.02
CA GLU A 146 9.56 5.03 -11.76
C GLU A 146 10.71 4.63 -10.83
N GLY A 147 11.03 3.34 -10.81
CA GLY A 147 12.09 2.79 -9.97
C GLY A 147 11.62 2.16 -8.66
N ASP A 148 10.45 2.53 -8.14
CA ASP A 148 9.92 1.98 -6.88
C ASP A 148 9.79 0.44 -6.92
N LEU A 149 9.57 -0.12 -8.13
CA LEU A 149 9.26 -1.54 -8.34
C LEU A 149 10.26 -2.26 -9.30
N THR A 150 11.32 -1.60 -9.77
CA THR A 150 12.26 -2.16 -10.79
C THR A 150 13.70 -2.29 -10.34
N TYR A 151 14.16 -1.49 -9.36
CA TYR A 151 15.56 -1.47 -8.92
C TYR A 151 15.77 -2.25 -7.60
N ASP A 152 16.26 -1.60 -6.54
CA ASP A 152 16.43 -2.21 -5.22
C ASP A 152 15.12 -2.25 -4.40
N GLY A 153 14.05 -1.68 -4.98
CA GLY A 153 12.72 -1.62 -4.39
C GLY A 153 12.62 -0.78 -3.13
N GLU A 154 13.69 -0.13 -2.66
CA GLU A 154 13.74 0.61 -1.39
C GLU A 154 13.09 -0.13 -0.17
N GLY A 155 13.15 -1.46 -0.14
CA GLY A 155 12.49 -2.29 0.88
C GLY A 155 10.98 -2.44 0.72
N VAL A 156 10.39 -1.96 -0.38
CA VAL A 156 8.99 -2.20 -0.78
C VAL A 156 8.76 -3.65 -1.12
N TYR A 157 9.76 -4.41 -1.54
CA TYR A 157 9.68 -5.86 -1.71
C TYR A 157 11.03 -6.49 -1.36
N THR A 158 11.03 -7.79 -1.14
CA THR A 158 12.23 -8.60 -0.89
C THR A 158 12.57 -9.44 -2.12
N PHE A 159 13.78 -9.98 -2.20
CA PHE A 159 14.14 -10.88 -3.31
C PHE A 159 13.24 -12.12 -3.38
N ASP A 160 12.74 -12.59 -2.24
CA ASP A 160 11.77 -13.69 -2.15
C ASP A 160 10.40 -13.32 -2.75
N ASP A 161 10.14 -12.02 -2.92
CA ASP A 161 8.92 -11.56 -3.57
C ASP A 161 8.97 -11.69 -5.09
N ILE A 162 10.15 -11.79 -5.69
CA ILE A 162 10.37 -11.90 -7.14
C ILE A 162 10.55 -13.38 -7.51
N PRO A 163 9.79 -13.90 -8.48
CA PRO A 163 9.95 -15.28 -8.93
C PRO A 163 11.28 -15.45 -9.67
N ASN A 164 11.84 -16.66 -9.63
CA ASN A 164 13.06 -17.02 -10.36
C ASN A 164 12.96 -16.76 -11.88
N SER A 165 11.74 -16.77 -12.42
CA SER A 165 11.45 -16.35 -13.80
C SER A 165 10.22 -15.45 -13.77
N ILE A 166 10.41 -14.18 -14.12
CA ILE A 166 9.31 -13.22 -14.24
C ILE A 166 8.47 -13.58 -15.48
N PRO A 167 7.13 -13.56 -15.40
CA PRO A 167 6.27 -13.74 -16.56
C PRO A 167 6.57 -12.73 -17.66
N ARG A 168 6.27 -13.10 -18.92
CA ARG A 168 6.38 -12.17 -20.05
C ARG A 168 5.12 -11.33 -20.12
N TYR A 169 5.30 -10.01 -20.19
CA TYR A 169 4.23 -9.04 -20.36
C TYR A 169 4.36 -8.38 -21.73
N GLU A 170 3.23 -8.15 -22.38
CA GLU A 170 3.12 -7.48 -23.67
C GLU A 170 2.00 -6.44 -23.61
N LEU A 171 2.12 -5.37 -24.39
CA LEU A 171 1.10 -4.33 -24.45
C LEU A 171 -0.02 -4.74 -25.40
N ASP A 172 -1.24 -4.79 -24.89
CA ASP A 172 -2.43 -4.87 -25.72
C ASP A 172 -2.74 -3.49 -26.33
N GLN A 173 -2.46 -3.34 -27.62
CA GLN A 173 -2.68 -2.09 -28.35
C GLN A 173 -4.16 -1.82 -28.65
N ALA A 174 -5.06 -2.77 -28.42
CA ALA A 174 -6.50 -2.59 -28.61
C ALA A 174 -7.15 -1.83 -27.44
N VAL A 175 -6.50 -1.80 -26.27
CA VAL A 175 -7.02 -1.14 -25.07
C VAL A 175 -6.19 0.10 -24.78
N ARG A 176 -6.83 1.27 -24.86
CA ARG A 176 -6.21 2.56 -24.58
C ARG A 176 -7.19 3.46 -23.83
N ILE A 177 -6.65 4.27 -22.93
CA ILE A 177 -7.41 5.32 -22.23
C ILE A 177 -6.85 6.65 -22.71
N GLU A 178 -7.67 7.48 -23.34
CA GLU A 178 -7.26 8.81 -23.75
C GLU A 178 -7.37 9.81 -22.59
N LEU A 179 -6.68 10.94 -22.75
CA LEU A 179 -6.70 12.01 -21.75
C LEU A 179 -8.14 12.50 -21.51
N GLY A 180 -8.58 12.46 -20.25
CA GLY A 180 -9.92 12.86 -19.85
C GLY A 180 -10.96 11.73 -19.84
N GLU A 181 -10.60 10.54 -20.33
CA GLU A 181 -11.50 9.39 -20.31
C GLU A 181 -11.50 8.68 -18.94
N ILE A 182 -12.67 8.14 -18.59
CA ILE A 182 -12.85 7.28 -17.43
C ILE A 182 -12.55 5.84 -17.85
N PRO A 183 -11.66 5.13 -17.14
CA PRO A 183 -11.35 3.73 -17.44
C PRO A 183 -12.59 2.83 -17.37
N THR A 184 -12.85 2.04 -18.41
CA THR A 184 -13.95 1.07 -18.47
C THR A 184 -13.53 -0.35 -18.15
N GLN A 185 -12.21 -0.64 -18.20
CA GLN A 185 -11.64 -1.94 -17.93
C GLN A 185 -10.63 -1.84 -16.77
N THR A 186 -10.71 -2.77 -15.83
CA THR A 186 -9.70 -2.91 -14.77
C THR A 186 -8.45 -3.53 -15.37
N GLY A 187 -7.28 -2.95 -15.12
CA GLY A 187 -6.03 -3.49 -15.64
C GLY A 187 -4.79 -2.72 -15.21
N ILE A 188 -3.65 -3.16 -15.71
CA ILE A 188 -2.37 -2.46 -15.60
C ILE A 188 -2.13 -1.74 -16.92
N TYR A 189 -1.97 -0.43 -16.85
CA TYR A 189 -1.80 0.45 -17.99
C TYR A 189 -0.39 1.04 -17.97
N LEU A 190 0.25 1.09 -19.14
CA LEU A 190 1.52 1.76 -19.31
C LEU A 190 1.28 3.16 -19.90
N PRO A 191 1.61 4.23 -19.19
CA PRO A 191 1.47 5.58 -19.72
C PRO A 191 2.36 5.83 -20.94
N ASP A 192 1.84 6.55 -21.95
CA ASP A 192 2.66 7.04 -23.06
C ASP A 192 3.41 8.33 -22.68
N ILE A 193 4.17 8.25 -21.59
CA ILE A 193 4.99 9.35 -21.04
C ILE A 193 6.31 8.75 -20.59
N ASP A 194 7.44 9.41 -20.89
CA ASP A 194 8.76 8.93 -20.45
C ASP A 194 8.88 8.99 -18.92
N PHE A 195 9.60 8.03 -18.32
CA PHE A 195 9.85 7.96 -16.87
C PHE A 195 8.56 7.84 -16.03
N ALA A 196 7.56 7.15 -16.56
CA ALA A 196 6.34 6.80 -15.83
C ALA A 196 6.30 5.27 -15.62
N PRO A 197 6.00 4.78 -14.40
CA PRO A 197 5.84 3.35 -14.15
C PRO A 197 4.51 2.85 -14.71
N ALA A 198 4.39 1.53 -14.88
CA ALA A 198 3.09 0.91 -15.08
C ALA A 198 2.14 1.20 -13.90
N ARG A 199 0.84 1.34 -14.16
CA ARG A 199 -0.17 1.67 -13.15
C ARG A 199 -1.33 0.71 -13.17
N PHE A 200 -1.69 0.18 -12.01
CA PHE A 200 -3.00 -0.44 -11.83
C PHE A 200 -4.10 0.65 -11.84
N ILE A 201 -5.14 0.42 -12.62
CA ILE A 201 -6.31 1.29 -12.73
C ILE A 201 -7.57 0.42 -12.74
N PRO A 202 -8.47 0.57 -11.75
CA PRO A 202 -9.75 -0.14 -11.75
C PRO A 202 -10.72 0.49 -12.77
N ALA A 203 -11.62 -0.33 -13.31
CA ALA A 203 -12.78 0.17 -14.04
C ALA A 203 -13.62 1.07 -13.12
N ASP A 204 -14.18 2.13 -13.69
CA ASP A 204 -14.94 3.14 -12.95
C ASP A 204 -14.12 3.76 -11.80
N TYR A 205 -12.88 4.16 -12.11
CA TYR A 205 -11.99 4.87 -11.18
C TYR A 205 -12.59 6.18 -10.61
N GLY A 206 -13.76 6.60 -11.10
CA GLY A 206 -14.51 7.78 -10.65
C GLY A 206 -13.92 9.12 -11.13
N GLN A 207 -12.75 9.08 -11.76
CA GLN A 207 -12.05 10.24 -12.30
C GLN A 207 -11.22 9.85 -13.53
N PRO A 208 -10.85 10.82 -14.40
CA PRO A 208 -9.94 10.57 -15.50
C PRO A 208 -8.62 9.95 -15.03
N ALA A 209 -8.10 9.00 -15.81
CA ALA A 209 -6.78 8.45 -15.54
C ALA A 209 -5.73 9.56 -15.63
N SER A 210 -4.83 9.58 -14.64
CA SER A 210 -3.63 10.41 -14.67
C SER A 210 -2.41 9.51 -14.84
N ALA A 211 -1.24 10.09 -15.09
CA ALA A 211 0.03 9.40 -14.99
C ALA A 211 0.95 10.22 -14.09
N ARG A 212 1.60 9.56 -13.13
CA ARG A 212 2.73 10.16 -12.44
C ARG A 212 3.94 9.99 -13.32
N GLN A 213 4.52 11.10 -13.70
CA GLN A 213 5.82 11.14 -14.34
C GLN A 213 6.85 11.45 -13.25
N GLY A 214 7.86 10.59 -13.10
CA GLY A 214 9.06 10.96 -12.34
C GLY A 214 9.90 11.97 -13.12
N LEU A 215 10.43 12.99 -12.45
CA LEU A 215 11.41 13.97 -12.94
C LEU A 215 12.31 14.37 -11.76
N GLU A 216 13.63 14.62 -11.86
CA GLU A 216 14.46 15.07 -12.99
C GLU A 216 15.81 14.32 -13.06
N ARG A 217 16.30 14.08 -14.29
CA ARG A 217 17.66 13.61 -14.59
C ARG A 217 18.69 14.70 -14.24
N GLY A 218 18.93 14.86 -12.95
CA GLY A 218 19.93 15.79 -12.39
C GLY A 218 20.51 15.33 -11.05
N ASN A 219 19.79 14.52 -10.26
CA ASN A 219 20.20 14.21 -8.89
C ASN A 219 20.17 12.72 -8.51
N TYR A 220 19.92 11.80 -9.45
CA TYR A 220 20.07 10.36 -9.13
C TYR A 220 21.56 10.01 -9.09
N VAL A 221 22.09 9.91 -7.88
CA VAL A 221 23.41 9.39 -7.57
C VAL A 221 23.18 8.03 -6.92
N SER A 222 23.65 6.95 -7.55
CA SER A 222 23.67 5.64 -6.92
C SER A 222 24.41 5.72 -5.58
N ARG A 223 24.15 4.80 -4.63
CA ARG A 223 24.91 4.75 -3.35
C ARG A 223 26.44 4.68 -3.53
N SER A 224 26.94 4.37 -4.73
CA SER A 224 28.36 4.34 -5.09
C SER A 224 28.89 5.61 -5.78
N GLY A 225 28.07 6.63 -6.01
CA GLY A 225 28.55 7.93 -6.51
C GLY A 225 28.79 8.04 -8.02
N GLU A 226 28.42 7.03 -8.82
CA GLU A 226 28.72 7.02 -10.26
C GLU A 226 27.53 7.51 -11.10
N SER A 227 27.66 8.71 -11.70
CA SER A 227 26.75 9.21 -12.72
C SER A 227 27.00 8.52 -14.06
N SER A 228 26.02 7.76 -14.54
CA SER A 228 26.00 7.22 -15.90
C SER A 228 25.42 8.26 -16.88
N ILE A 229 26.29 9.08 -17.48
CA ILE A 229 25.95 9.90 -18.65
C ILE A 229 26.89 9.53 -19.81
N VAL A 230 26.31 9.08 -20.94
CA VAL A 230 26.85 9.33 -22.28
C VAL A 230 25.70 9.56 -23.29
N GLY A 231 25.54 10.83 -23.72
CA GLY A 231 25.06 11.35 -25.04
C GLY A 231 23.68 10.95 -25.57
N LYS A 232 22.98 11.71 -26.44
CA LYS A 232 23.21 12.97 -27.16
C LYS A 232 21.83 13.46 -27.66
N SER A 233 21.66 14.77 -27.80
CA SER A 233 20.51 15.45 -28.43
C SER A 233 20.40 15.09 -29.92
N LEU A 234 19.18 14.78 -30.42
CA LEU A 234 18.82 14.93 -31.83
C LEU A 234 17.33 15.30 -32.02
N ASN A 235 17.13 16.19 -32.99
CA ASN A 235 15.93 16.92 -33.41
C ASN A 235 14.79 16.06 -34.02
N GLY A 236 13.55 16.54 -33.86
CA GLY A 236 12.50 16.59 -34.90
C GLY A 236 11.81 15.27 -35.33
N PRO A 237 10.54 15.33 -35.77
CA PRO A 237 9.67 14.16 -35.90
C PRO A 237 10.00 13.34 -37.14
N LYS A 238 9.82 12.01 -37.06
CA LYS A 238 9.76 11.13 -38.24
C LYS A 238 8.69 10.04 -38.08
N GLN A 239 7.82 10.02 -39.09
CA GLN A 239 6.91 8.95 -39.50
C GLN A 239 7.69 7.81 -40.21
N VAL A 240 6.95 6.83 -40.75
CA VAL A 240 7.34 5.70 -41.63
C VAL A 240 7.64 4.41 -40.84
N GLY A 241 7.08 3.24 -41.11
CA GLY A 241 6.21 2.75 -42.19
C GLY A 241 6.50 1.25 -42.42
N HIS A 242 5.43 0.45 -42.54
CA HIS A 242 5.32 -1.00 -42.80
C HIS A 242 5.82 -1.98 -41.74
#